data_AF-B8C9N1-F1
#
_entry.id   AF-B8C9N1-F1
#
_cell.length_a   1.000
_cell.length_b   1.000
_cell.length_c   1.000
_cell.angle_alpha   90.00
_cell.angle_beta   90.00
_cell.angle_gamma   90.00
#
_symmetry.space_group_name_H-M   'P 1'
#
loop_
_entity.id
_entity.type
_entity.pdbx_description
1 polymer ?
#
loop_
_entity_poly.entity_id
_entity_poly.type
_entity_poly.pdbx_seq_one_letter_code
_entity_poly.pdbx_strand_id
1 'polypeptide(L)'
;MEACRAMMDFLPTLKKAIVKETDVGRVTEELKRCRARRREIANSENGSEGEDEEEVIRERERELWDEIKRKSVTRLVTTAYVHNLVFLVLTVQVNLLGGRLLREEQQEMIDGADESLGTEEGYRASHQIVLARTYNHVFAKGIPALAEEVSKVVEDVVQDWDVLGSIDDDGSQAHKDCASLDEVSFWIERIRDCTEKRQQKVPCSPLVQFVIPDEDNETMDELAKHILDETYDLLESPTFARAERTCLDATFAQLRDEGYAKLFSSPTINDPPTNGIETKESKPLANVITHLQKAAVATFFKPPSKKDEIESWGGVLGMMEEPLPSAPNVYLPMLEQLHSVLELGAVCFD
;
A
#
# COMPACT_ATOMS: atom_id res chain seq x y z
N MET A 1 -13.11 -10.69 -11.97
CA MET A 1 -12.84 -9.66 -13.01
C MET A 1 -13.41 -8.29 -12.65
N GLU A 2 -14.60 -8.21 -12.06
CA GLU A 2 -15.24 -6.92 -11.74
C GLU A 2 -14.60 -6.18 -10.57
N ALA A 3 -14.19 -6.89 -9.50
CA ALA A 3 -13.46 -6.29 -8.39
C ALA A 3 -12.13 -5.66 -8.82
N CYS A 4 -11.38 -6.29 -9.74
CA CYS A 4 -10.15 -5.72 -10.30
C CYS A 4 -10.42 -4.45 -11.12
N ARG A 5 -11.50 -4.42 -11.91
CA ARG A 5 -11.89 -3.22 -12.67
C ARG A 5 -12.28 -2.08 -11.74
N ALA A 6 -13.13 -2.34 -10.76
CA ALA A 6 -13.49 -1.34 -9.76
C ALA A 6 -12.24 -0.82 -9.02
N MET A 7 -11.33 -1.71 -8.63
CA MET A 7 -10.09 -1.35 -7.94
C MET A 7 -9.24 -0.38 -8.77
N MET A 8 -9.15 -0.58 -10.09
CA MET A 8 -8.42 0.32 -11.00
C MET A 8 -8.94 1.75 -10.95
N ASP A 9 -10.26 1.95 -10.80
CA ASP A 9 -10.89 3.27 -10.68
C ASP A 9 -10.58 3.94 -9.33
N PHE A 10 -10.39 3.15 -8.26
CA PHE A 10 -10.02 3.66 -6.95
C PHE A 10 -8.52 4.00 -6.81
N LEU A 11 -7.63 3.39 -7.61
CA LEU A 11 -6.18 3.56 -7.48
C LEU A 11 -5.71 5.03 -7.43
N PRO A 12 -6.20 5.95 -8.29
CA PRO A 12 -5.79 7.36 -8.24
C PRO A 12 -6.18 8.04 -6.92
N THR A 13 -7.36 7.73 -6.39
CA THR A 13 -7.86 8.28 -5.12
C THR A 13 -7.10 7.70 -3.94
N LEU A 14 -6.84 6.39 -3.94
CA LEU A 14 -6.00 5.71 -2.93
C LEU A 14 -4.60 6.31 -2.90
N LYS A 15 -3.99 6.52 -4.07
CA LYS A 15 -2.68 7.17 -4.17
C LYS A 15 -2.68 8.55 -3.52
N LYS A 16 -3.69 9.38 -3.81
CA LYS A 16 -3.80 10.75 -3.26
C LYS A 16 -3.96 10.71 -1.73
N ALA A 17 -4.83 9.85 -1.21
CA ALA A 17 -5.07 9.71 0.22
C ALA A 17 -3.80 9.27 0.95
N ILE A 18 -3.11 8.22 0.48
CA ILE A 18 -1.88 7.73 1.12
C ILE A 18 -0.76 8.77 1.04
N VAL A 19 -0.59 9.45 -0.10
CA VAL A 19 0.43 10.50 -0.27
C VAL A 19 0.20 11.67 0.68
N LYS A 20 -1.06 12.03 0.93
CA LYS A 20 -1.41 13.10 1.87
C LYS A 20 -0.94 12.76 3.29
N GLU A 21 -1.18 11.54 3.75
CA GLU A 21 -0.79 11.11 5.11
C GLU A 21 0.73 10.83 5.23
N THR A 22 1.36 10.43 4.13
CA THR A 22 2.79 10.05 4.09
C THR A 22 3.63 11.00 3.24
N ASP A 23 3.37 12.31 3.31
CA ASP A 23 4.05 13.30 2.47
C ASP A 23 5.55 13.41 2.78
N VAL A 24 6.36 12.72 1.98
CA VAL A 24 7.83 12.79 1.95
C VAL A 24 8.32 14.00 1.15
N GLY A 25 7.49 14.53 0.23
CA GLY A 25 7.88 15.58 -0.71
C GLY A 25 8.21 16.88 0.00
N ARG A 26 7.36 17.31 0.94
CA ARG A 26 7.60 18.51 1.75
C ARG A 26 8.93 18.45 2.51
N VAL A 27 9.19 17.32 3.16
CA VAL A 27 10.41 17.09 3.96
C VAL A 27 11.66 17.07 3.06
N THR A 28 11.56 16.47 1.87
CA THR A 28 12.66 16.44 0.89
C THR A 28 13.00 17.84 0.38
N GLU A 29 12.02 18.70 0.16
CA GLU A 29 12.26 20.10 -0.24
C GLU A 29 12.90 20.90 0.90
N GLU A 30 12.51 20.66 2.14
CA GLU A 30 13.15 21.27 3.31
C GLU A 30 14.62 20.83 3.43
N LEU A 31 14.89 19.54 3.25
CA LEU A 31 16.25 18.98 3.22
C LEU A 31 17.12 19.65 2.15
N LYS A 32 16.58 19.89 0.95
CA LYS A 32 17.29 20.61 -0.12
C LYS A 32 17.63 22.04 0.28
N ARG A 33 16.73 22.74 0.98
CA ARG A 33 16.97 24.11 1.47
C ARG A 33 18.04 24.13 2.56
N CYS A 34 18.01 23.19 3.51
CA CYS A 34 19.07 23.04 4.52
C CYS A 34 20.45 22.81 3.88
N ARG A 35 20.53 21.94 2.87
CA ARG A 35 21.77 21.68 2.12
C ARG A 35 22.26 22.85 1.26
N ALA A 36 21.35 23.69 0.77
CA ALA A 36 21.70 24.93 0.08
C ALA A 36 22.33 25.93 1.06
N ARG A 37 21.67 26.15 2.20
CA ARG A 37 22.15 27.03 3.27
C ARG A 37 23.51 26.61 3.83
N ARG A 38 23.74 25.30 4.06
CA ARG A 38 25.06 24.80 4.50
C ARG A 38 26.18 25.14 3.52
N ARG A 39 25.91 25.00 2.21
CA ARG A 39 26.90 25.35 1.17
C ARG A 39 27.19 26.85 1.12
N GLU A 40 26.21 27.69 1.42
CA GLU A 40 26.40 29.14 1.49
C GLU A 40 27.28 29.53 2.69
N ILE A 41 27.07 28.91 3.85
CA ILE A 41 27.87 29.14 5.07
C ILE A 41 29.31 28.65 4.87
N ALA A 42 29.50 27.45 4.31
CA ALA A 42 30.84 26.92 4.02
C ALA A 42 31.65 27.76 3.03
N ASN A 43 30.97 28.56 2.18
CA ASN A 43 31.61 29.47 1.24
C ASN A 43 31.85 30.88 1.84
N SER A 44 31.33 31.16 3.04
CA SER A 44 31.54 32.41 3.76
C SER A 44 32.79 32.31 4.65
N GLU A 45 33.74 33.24 4.56
CA GLU A 45 35.00 33.23 5.32
C GLU A 45 34.84 33.58 6.82
N ASN A 46 33.67 33.33 7.43
CA ASN A 46 33.38 33.62 8.84
C ASN A 46 33.69 32.41 9.74
N GLY A 47 34.96 32.25 10.12
CA GLY A 47 35.51 31.05 10.78
C GLY A 47 35.18 30.80 12.26
N SER A 48 34.14 31.38 12.87
CA SER A 48 33.66 30.91 14.20
C SER A 48 32.14 30.96 14.37
N GLU A 49 31.46 32.03 13.95
CA GLU A 49 29.97 32.06 13.92
C GLU A 49 29.40 31.07 12.89
N GLY A 50 30.16 30.73 11.85
CA GLY A 50 29.77 29.74 10.86
C GLY A 50 29.80 28.29 11.35
N GLU A 51 30.62 27.97 12.36
CA GLU A 51 30.76 26.61 12.88
C GLU A 51 29.53 26.19 13.70
N ASP A 52 29.06 27.07 14.61
CA ASP A 52 27.84 26.85 15.40
C ASP A 52 26.60 26.72 14.49
N GLU A 53 26.47 27.59 13.47
CA GLU A 53 25.36 27.50 12.51
C GLU A 53 25.44 26.23 11.65
N GLU A 54 26.63 25.77 11.28
CA GLU A 54 26.82 24.54 10.52
C GLU A 54 26.44 23.29 11.33
N GLU A 55 26.75 23.24 12.62
CA GLU A 55 26.34 22.16 13.52
C GLU A 55 24.82 22.07 13.63
N VAL A 56 24.14 23.19 13.85
CA VAL A 56 22.66 23.25 13.89
C VAL A 56 22.04 22.76 12.57
N ILE A 57 22.64 23.11 11.42
CA ILE A 57 22.15 22.64 10.12
C ILE A 57 22.38 21.14 9.93
N ARG A 58 23.49 20.57 10.44
CA ARG A 58 23.75 19.13 10.40
C ARG A 58 22.76 18.35 11.26
N GLU A 59 22.47 18.83 12.47
CA GLU A 59 21.44 18.22 13.33
C GLU A 59 20.07 18.26 12.64
N ARG A 60 19.69 19.41 12.07
CA ARG A 60 18.45 19.53 11.30
C ARG A 60 18.43 18.60 10.07
N GLU A 61 19.56 18.42 9.39
CA GLU A 61 19.67 17.48 8.26
C GLU A 61 19.38 16.04 8.71
N ARG A 62 19.90 15.65 9.87
CA ARG A 62 19.70 14.33 10.47
C ARG A 62 18.22 14.11 10.81
N GLU A 63 17.59 15.05 11.50
CA GLU A 63 16.15 14.99 11.82
C GLU A 63 15.28 14.82 10.56
N LEU A 64 15.60 15.57 9.49
CA LEU A 64 14.87 15.49 8.23
C LEU A 64 15.06 14.12 7.55
N TRP A 65 16.26 13.54 7.61
CA TRP A 65 16.51 12.19 7.11
C TRP A 65 15.77 11.12 7.91
N ASP A 66 15.68 11.26 9.23
CA ASP A 66 14.90 10.37 10.08
C ASP A 66 13.41 10.44 9.75
N GLU A 67 12.88 11.65 9.51
CA GLU A 67 11.51 11.82 9.06
C GLU A 67 11.27 11.22 7.67
N ILE A 68 12.19 11.41 6.71
CA ILE A 68 12.11 10.82 5.36
C ILE A 68 12.16 9.29 5.43
N LYS A 69 13.07 8.72 6.23
CA LYS A 69 13.20 7.28 6.49
C LYS A 69 11.88 6.71 6.98
N ARG A 70 11.36 7.25 8.09
CA ARG A 70 10.09 6.82 8.69
C ARG A 70 8.94 6.92 7.69
N LYS A 71 8.71 8.09 7.09
CA LYS A 71 7.59 8.31 6.15
C LYS A 71 7.69 7.45 4.88
N SER A 72 8.89 7.18 4.37
CA SER A 72 9.07 6.37 3.15
C SER A 72 8.71 4.90 3.39
N VAL A 73 9.14 4.34 4.53
CA VAL A 73 8.81 2.96 4.91
C VAL A 73 7.32 2.85 5.26
N THR A 74 6.77 3.78 6.05
CA THR A 74 5.34 3.85 6.35
C THR A 74 4.51 3.87 5.06
N ARG A 75 4.87 4.74 4.11
CA ARG A 75 4.17 4.83 2.82
C ARG A 75 4.13 3.51 2.08
N LEU A 76 5.26 2.81 1.98
CA LEU A 76 5.36 1.54 1.28
C LEU A 76 4.43 0.48 1.88
N VAL A 77 4.50 0.32 3.21
CA VAL A 77 3.73 -0.67 3.96
C VAL A 77 2.23 -0.33 3.96
N THR A 78 1.87 0.91 4.27
CA THR A 78 0.47 1.36 4.24
C THR A 78 -0.13 1.23 2.84
N THR A 79 0.63 1.48 1.78
CA THR A 79 0.15 1.27 0.40
C THR A 79 -0.19 -0.20 0.17
N ALA A 80 0.66 -1.13 0.60
CA ALA A 80 0.41 -2.56 0.44
C ALA A 80 -0.85 -2.99 1.23
N TYR A 81 -1.00 -2.54 2.49
CA TYR A 81 -2.18 -2.87 3.29
C TYR A 81 -3.48 -2.33 2.70
N VAL A 82 -3.52 -1.03 2.40
CA VAL A 82 -4.71 -0.37 1.84
C VAL A 82 -5.09 -0.98 0.48
N HIS A 83 -4.10 -1.32 -0.34
CA HIS A 83 -4.34 -1.96 -1.63
C HIS A 83 -5.05 -3.32 -1.47
N ASN A 84 -4.55 -4.16 -0.56
CA ASN A 84 -5.14 -5.49 -0.30
C ASN A 84 -6.52 -5.38 0.36
N LEU A 85 -6.67 -4.50 1.36
CA LEU A 85 -7.94 -4.29 2.06
C LEU A 85 -9.03 -3.85 1.09
N VAL A 86 -8.79 -2.81 0.28
CA VAL A 86 -9.78 -2.32 -0.67
C VAL A 86 -10.10 -3.38 -1.73
N PHE A 87 -9.10 -4.11 -2.23
CA PHE A 87 -9.33 -5.20 -3.16
C PHE A 87 -10.23 -6.31 -2.58
N LEU A 88 -9.99 -6.73 -1.34
CA LEU A 88 -10.79 -7.76 -0.68
C LEU A 88 -12.19 -7.28 -0.33
N VAL A 89 -12.34 -6.02 0.12
CA VAL A 89 -13.65 -5.41 0.38
C VAL A 89 -14.47 -5.31 -0.90
N LEU A 90 -13.87 -4.87 -2.01
CA LEU A 90 -14.51 -4.90 -3.33
C LEU A 90 -14.90 -6.31 -3.73
N THR A 91 -14.06 -7.31 -3.45
CA THR A 91 -14.35 -8.72 -3.73
C THR A 91 -15.57 -9.19 -2.96
N VAL A 92 -15.67 -8.88 -1.66
CA VAL A 92 -16.85 -9.20 -0.85
C VAL A 92 -18.10 -8.51 -1.40
N GLN A 93 -18.03 -7.19 -1.59
CA GLN A 93 -19.19 -6.38 -1.97
C GLN A 93 -19.73 -6.69 -3.37
N VAL A 94 -18.85 -6.99 -4.33
CA VAL A 94 -19.25 -7.36 -5.70
C VAL A 94 -19.88 -8.75 -5.74
N ASN A 95 -19.29 -9.73 -5.04
CA ASN A 95 -19.85 -11.09 -5.02
C ASN A 95 -21.17 -11.15 -4.24
N LEU A 96 -21.29 -10.38 -3.16
CA LEU A 96 -22.54 -10.26 -2.41
C LEU A 96 -23.67 -9.67 -3.27
N LEU A 97 -23.39 -8.57 -3.98
CA LEU A 97 -24.33 -7.97 -4.93
C LEU A 97 -24.72 -8.96 -6.04
N GLY A 98 -23.74 -9.63 -6.63
CA GLY A 98 -23.97 -10.61 -7.70
C GLY A 98 -24.82 -11.80 -7.26
N GLY A 99 -24.55 -12.35 -6.07
CA GLY A 99 -25.31 -13.46 -5.50
C GLY A 99 -26.75 -13.09 -5.16
N ARG A 100 -27.00 -11.85 -4.74
CA ARG A 100 -28.34 -11.34 -4.44
C ARG A 100 -29.17 -11.09 -5.71
N LEU A 101 -28.60 -10.39 -6.70
CA LEU A 101 -29.27 -10.13 -7.98
C LEU A 101 -29.62 -11.44 -8.71
N LEU A 102 -28.73 -12.44 -8.70
CA LEU A 102 -29.03 -13.74 -9.32
C LEU A 102 -30.21 -14.46 -8.64
N ARG A 103 -30.32 -14.37 -7.31
CA ARG A 103 -31.43 -14.97 -6.55
C ARG A 103 -32.76 -14.27 -6.85
N GLU A 104 -32.74 -12.95 -7.01
CA GLU A 104 -33.91 -12.17 -7.42
C GLU A 104 -34.36 -12.58 -8.84
N GLU A 105 -33.46 -12.62 -9.83
CA GLU A 105 -33.77 -13.09 -11.19
C GLU A 105 -34.35 -14.53 -11.20
N GLN A 106 -33.82 -15.43 -10.36
CA GLN A 106 -34.35 -16.78 -10.22
C GLN A 106 -35.75 -16.82 -9.62
N GLN A 107 -36.02 -15.96 -8.63
CA GLN A 107 -37.32 -15.87 -7.99
C GLN A 107 -38.37 -15.27 -8.94
N GLU A 108 -38.00 -14.29 -9.77
CA GLU A 108 -38.88 -13.71 -10.80
C GLU A 108 -39.32 -14.75 -11.84
N MET A 109 -38.41 -15.66 -12.23
CA MET A 109 -38.75 -16.77 -13.11
C MET A 109 -39.75 -17.75 -12.49
N ILE A 110 -39.84 -17.81 -11.16
CA ILE A 110 -40.72 -18.71 -10.41
C ILE A 110 -42.09 -18.04 -10.14
N ASP A 111 -42.10 -16.79 -9.66
CA ASP A 111 -43.31 -16.09 -9.19
C ASP A 111 -44.03 -15.28 -10.29
N GLY A 112 -43.37 -15.04 -11.43
CA GLY A 112 -43.92 -14.26 -12.55
C GLY A 112 -43.63 -12.76 -12.45
N ALA A 113 -43.38 -12.13 -13.60
CA ALA A 113 -42.73 -10.83 -13.76
C ALA A 113 -43.51 -9.56 -13.29
N ASP A 114 -44.58 -9.69 -12.49
CA ASP A 114 -45.54 -8.59 -12.27
C ASP A 114 -45.22 -7.69 -11.04
N GLU A 115 -44.25 -8.05 -10.17
CA GLU A 115 -43.98 -7.30 -8.91
C GLU A 115 -42.54 -6.83 -8.63
N SER A 116 -41.50 -7.17 -9.41
CA SER A 116 -40.09 -7.04 -8.93
C SER A 116 -39.21 -5.93 -9.53
N LEU A 117 -39.60 -5.26 -10.62
CA LEU A 117 -38.74 -4.21 -11.22
C LEU A 117 -38.41 -3.07 -10.24
N GLY A 118 -39.24 -2.86 -9.21
CA GLY A 118 -38.98 -1.89 -8.14
C GLY A 118 -38.01 -2.36 -7.05
N THR A 119 -37.80 -3.67 -6.89
CA THR A 119 -36.90 -4.23 -5.85
C THR A 119 -35.45 -4.25 -6.31
N GLU A 120 -35.16 -4.53 -7.59
CA GLU A 120 -33.78 -4.53 -8.11
C GLU A 120 -33.14 -3.14 -8.09
N GLU A 121 -33.87 -2.12 -8.54
CA GLU A 121 -33.39 -0.72 -8.51
C GLU A 121 -33.20 -0.24 -7.06
N GLY A 122 -34.09 -0.65 -6.17
CA GLY A 122 -34.00 -0.38 -4.73
C GLY A 122 -32.75 -1.01 -4.11
N TYR A 123 -32.49 -2.29 -4.38
CA TYR A 123 -31.31 -2.99 -3.87
C TYR A 123 -30.02 -2.36 -4.37
N ARG A 124 -29.93 -2.03 -5.66
CA ARG A 124 -28.77 -1.34 -6.24
C ARG A 124 -28.52 0.03 -5.60
N ALA A 125 -29.58 0.80 -5.34
CA ALA A 125 -29.46 2.08 -4.66
C ALA A 125 -28.96 1.91 -3.21
N SER A 126 -29.52 0.97 -2.46
CA SER A 126 -29.09 0.68 -1.09
C SER A 126 -27.66 0.12 -1.03
N HIS A 127 -27.25 -0.71 -2.00
CA HIS A 127 -25.87 -1.18 -2.15
C HIS A 127 -24.91 -0.02 -2.48
N GLN A 128 -25.31 0.92 -3.33
CA GLN A 128 -24.50 2.11 -3.62
C GLN A 128 -24.29 2.98 -2.37
N ILE A 129 -25.28 3.08 -1.49
CA ILE A 129 -25.15 3.76 -0.18
C ILE A 129 -24.12 3.04 0.70
N VAL A 130 -24.19 1.71 0.77
CA VAL A 130 -23.22 0.88 1.51
C VAL A 130 -21.80 1.10 0.99
N LEU A 131 -21.58 1.01 -0.33
CA LEU A 131 -20.30 1.30 -0.96
C LEU A 131 -19.78 2.68 -0.55
N ALA A 132 -20.60 3.72 -0.75
CA ALA A 132 -20.22 5.08 -0.43
C ALA A 132 -19.85 5.24 1.05
N ARG A 133 -20.61 4.65 1.98
CA ARG A 133 -20.33 4.72 3.43
C ARG A 133 -19.02 4.02 3.79
N THR A 134 -18.82 2.77 3.35
CA THR A 134 -17.59 2.01 3.62
C THR A 134 -16.36 2.74 3.08
N TYR A 135 -16.38 3.18 1.82
CA TYR A 135 -15.23 3.87 1.25
C TYR A 135 -15.02 5.25 1.85
N ASN A 136 -16.07 6.02 2.12
CA ASN A 136 -15.92 7.30 2.82
C ASN A 136 -15.24 7.12 4.18
N HIS A 137 -15.61 6.09 4.95
CA HIS A 137 -14.92 5.77 6.19
C HIS A 137 -13.45 5.40 5.96
N VAL A 138 -13.17 4.46 5.04
CA VAL A 138 -11.80 4.05 4.70
C VAL A 138 -10.94 5.26 4.32
N PHE A 139 -11.44 6.16 3.47
CA PHE A 139 -10.69 7.33 3.03
C PHE A 139 -10.56 8.43 4.10
N ALA A 140 -11.59 8.66 4.91
CA ALA A 140 -11.62 9.77 5.87
C ALA A 140 -10.97 9.43 7.21
N LYS A 141 -11.15 8.19 7.72
CA LYS A 141 -10.69 7.75 9.04
C LYS A 141 -9.75 6.53 8.95
N GLY A 142 -10.08 5.55 8.12
CA GLY A 142 -9.35 4.28 8.02
C GLY A 142 -7.88 4.43 7.61
N ILE A 143 -7.63 5.04 6.45
CA ILE A 143 -6.28 5.26 5.90
C ILE A 143 -5.42 6.12 6.85
N PRO A 144 -5.90 7.26 7.39
CA PRO A 144 -5.15 8.02 8.38
C PRO A 144 -4.80 7.22 9.64
N ALA A 145 -5.76 6.49 10.21
CA ALA A 145 -5.53 5.69 11.41
C ALA A 145 -4.52 4.56 11.17
N LEU A 146 -4.64 3.86 10.04
CA LEU A 146 -3.70 2.82 9.63
C LEU A 146 -2.29 3.38 9.38
N ALA A 147 -2.20 4.53 8.70
CA ALA A 147 -0.91 5.20 8.47
C ALA A 147 -0.25 5.62 9.78
N GLU A 148 -1.02 6.09 10.76
CA GLU A 148 -0.52 6.45 12.08
C GLU A 148 -0.02 5.22 12.86
N GLU A 149 -0.80 4.13 12.88
CA GLU A 149 -0.40 2.89 13.55
C GLU A 149 0.87 2.29 12.93
N VAL A 150 0.92 2.18 11.60
CA VAL A 150 2.12 1.73 10.88
C VAL A 150 3.30 2.66 11.16
N SER A 151 3.09 3.98 11.20
CA SER A 151 4.17 4.93 11.47
C SER A 151 4.81 4.74 12.85
N LYS A 152 4.01 4.44 13.88
CA LYS A 152 4.51 4.16 15.23
C LYS A 152 5.35 2.90 15.28
N VAL A 153 4.90 1.84 14.59
CA VAL A 153 5.65 0.58 14.49
C VAL A 153 6.95 0.77 13.69
N VAL A 154 6.89 1.50 12.56
CA VAL A 154 8.06 1.79 11.75
C VAL A 154 9.11 2.53 12.55
N GLU A 155 8.71 3.53 13.33
CA GLU A 155 9.61 4.32 14.19
C GLU A 155 10.43 3.44 15.13
N ASP A 156 9.78 2.49 15.82
CA ASP A 156 10.44 1.52 16.70
C ASP A 156 11.41 0.60 15.93
N VAL A 157 11.02 0.14 14.74
CA VAL A 157 11.82 -0.81 13.95
C VAL A 157 13.08 -0.17 13.33
N VAL A 158 13.01 1.11 12.95
CA VAL A 158 14.10 1.80 12.25
C VAL A 158 14.85 2.81 13.12
N GLN A 159 14.59 2.87 14.43
CA GLN A 159 15.23 3.82 15.36
C GLN A 159 16.75 3.68 15.41
N ASP A 160 17.27 2.45 15.34
CA ASP A 160 18.71 2.17 15.46
C ASP A 160 19.52 2.55 14.19
N TRP A 161 18.84 2.89 13.11
CA TRP A 161 19.41 3.08 11.78
C TRP A 161 19.60 4.55 11.45
N ASP A 162 20.83 4.99 11.26
CA ASP A 162 21.12 6.38 10.96
C ASP A 162 21.57 6.55 9.51
N VAL A 163 20.91 7.45 8.77
CA VAL A 163 21.17 7.64 7.34
C VAL A 163 22.52 8.30 7.09
N LEU A 164 22.96 9.19 7.99
CA LEU A 164 24.19 9.95 7.81
C LEU A 164 25.41 9.26 8.45
N GLY A 165 25.17 8.20 9.24
CA GLY A 165 26.17 7.56 10.09
C GLY A 165 26.59 8.43 11.28
N SER A 166 26.96 7.80 12.39
CA SER A 166 27.75 8.45 13.43
C SER A 166 29.23 8.16 13.16
N ILE A 167 30.07 9.19 13.26
CA ILE A 167 31.50 9.01 13.46
C ILE A 167 31.68 8.98 14.97
N ASP A 168 31.62 7.79 15.56
CA ASP A 168 32.00 7.64 16.96
C ASP A 168 33.54 7.69 17.02
N ASP A 169 34.09 8.78 17.56
CA ASP A 169 35.52 8.93 17.86
C ASP A 169 36.02 7.87 18.88
N ASP A 170 35.10 7.13 19.52
CA ASP A 170 35.36 6.12 20.57
C ASP A 170 35.02 4.67 20.16
N GLY A 171 34.73 4.42 18.88
CA GLY A 171 34.57 3.07 18.33
C GLY A 171 33.48 2.20 18.97
N SER A 172 32.56 2.81 19.74
CA SER A 172 31.58 2.09 20.54
C SER A 172 30.18 2.48 20.10
N GLN A 173 29.64 1.62 19.21
CA GLN A 173 28.25 1.55 18.76
C GLN A 173 27.85 2.49 17.59
N ALA A 174 28.57 2.32 16.47
CA ALA A 174 28.21 2.92 15.19
C ALA A 174 26.76 2.59 14.82
N HIS A 175 25.92 3.62 14.67
CA HIS A 175 24.65 3.48 14.01
C HIS A 175 24.87 2.92 12.59
N LYS A 176 24.03 1.97 12.19
CA LYS A 176 24.16 1.32 10.87
C LYS A 176 23.73 2.29 9.77
N ASP A 177 24.67 2.68 8.92
CA ASP A 177 24.49 3.59 7.78
C ASP A 177 24.29 2.86 6.44
N CYS A 178 24.54 1.55 6.42
CA CYS A 178 24.38 0.68 5.27
C CYS A 178 23.46 -0.49 5.61
N ALA A 179 22.46 -0.74 4.77
CA ALA A 179 21.53 -1.85 4.93
C ALA A 179 21.72 -2.88 3.81
N SER A 180 21.59 -4.16 4.16
CA SER A 180 21.49 -5.28 3.23
C SER A 180 20.04 -5.65 2.92
N LEU A 181 19.81 -6.48 1.89
CA LEU A 181 18.48 -6.98 1.56
C LEU A 181 17.83 -7.70 2.76
N ASP A 182 18.58 -8.53 3.47
CA ASP A 182 18.10 -9.28 4.64
C ASP A 182 17.61 -8.35 5.76
N GLU A 183 18.31 -7.24 5.99
CA GLU A 183 17.94 -6.27 7.02
C GLU A 183 16.68 -5.49 6.64
N VAL A 184 16.56 -5.09 5.37
CA VAL A 184 15.32 -4.47 4.88
C VAL A 184 14.14 -5.43 4.95
N SER A 185 14.33 -6.69 4.53
CA SER A 185 13.31 -7.72 4.66
C SER A 185 12.96 -8.00 6.12
N PHE A 186 13.94 -7.99 7.02
CA PHE A 186 13.70 -8.10 8.46
C PHE A 186 12.85 -6.93 8.99
N TRP A 187 13.12 -5.68 8.57
CA TRP A 187 12.27 -4.55 8.97
C TRP A 187 10.82 -4.75 8.54
N ILE A 188 10.61 -5.12 7.27
CA ILE A 188 9.28 -5.31 6.73
C ILE A 188 8.56 -6.43 7.47
N GLU A 189 9.19 -7.58 7.67
CA GLU A 189 8.58 -8.69 8.43
C GLU A 189 8.32 -8.34 9.90
N ARG A 190 9.19 -7.56 10.53
CA ARG A 190 8.98 -7.06 11.90
C ARG A 190 7.79 -6.11 11.99
N ILE A 191 7.66 -5.19 11.04
CA ILE A 191 6.51 -4.29 10.93
C ILE A 191 5.23 -5.11 10.77
N ARG A 192 5.25 -6.10 9.87
CA ARG A 192 4.11 -6.99 9.64
C ARG A 192 3.72 -7.80 10.88
N ASP A 193 4.68 -8.35 11.61
CA ASP A 193 4.42 -9.08 12.86
C ASP A 193 3.69 -8.22 13.91
N CYS A 194 4.08 -6.96 14.03
CA CYS A 194 3.50 -6.01 14.97
C CYS A 194 2.12 -5.53 14.51
N THR A 195 1.97 -5.10 13.25
CA THR A 195 0.73 -4.53 12.72
C THR A 195 -0.35 -5.60 12.50
N GLU A 196 0.00 -6.73 11.90
CA GLU A 196 -0.95 -7.84 11.64
C GLU A 196 -1.16 -8.72 12.89
N LYS A 197 -0.42 -8.47 13.98
CA LYS A 197 -0.42 -9.26 15.22
C LYS A 197 -0.30 -10.77 14.95
N ARG A 198 0.55 -11.18 13.98
CA ARG A 198 0.60 -12.56 13.44
C ARG A 198 0.85 -13.66 14.48
N GLN A 199 1.47 -13.30 15.61
CA GLN A 199 1.72 -14.23 16.71
C GLN A 199 0.52 -14.47 17.63
N GLN A 200 -0.50 -13.61 17.57
CA GLN A 200 -1.72 -13.74 18.36
C GLN A 200 -2.72 -14.62 17.61
N LYS A 201 -3.35 -15.57 18.32
CA LYS A 201 -4.49 -16.35 17.81
C LYS A 201 -5.76 -15.50 17.90
N VAL A 202 -5.84 -14.43 17.12
CA VAL A 202 -7.07 -13.63 17.00
C VAL A 202 -7.97 -14.31 15.96
N PRO A 203 -9.27 -14.49 16.22
CA PRO A 203 -10.19 -15.10 15.26
C PRO A 203 -10.45 -14.22 14.03
N CYS A 204 -10.37 -12.89 14.19
CA CYS A 204 -10.59 -11.90 13.15
C CYS A 204 -9.28 -11.17 12.80
N SER A 205 -9.22 -10.59 11.61
CA SER A 205 -8.09 -9.75 11.21
C SER A 205 -8.07 -8.43 12.01
N PRO A 206 -6.92 -8.03 12.59
CA PRO A 206 -6.77 -6.71 13.21
C PRO A 206 -6.94 -5.54 12.24
N LEU A 207 -6.75 -5.76 10.93
CA LEU A 207 -6.78 -4.69 9.93
C LEU A 207 -8.21 -4.32 9.51
N VAL A 208 -9.18 -5.18 9.78
CA VAL A 208 -10.60 -4.96 9.45
C VAL A 208 -11.16 -3.73 10.17
N GLN A 209 -10.63 -3.38 11.35
CA GLN A 209 -11.01 -2.18 12.10
C GLN A 209 -10.81 -0.86 11.33
N PHE A 210 -9.96 -0.85 10.29
CA PHE A 210 -9.72 0.33 9.45
C PHE A 210 -10.70 0.45 8.28
N VAL A 211 -11.55 -0.56 8.09
CA VAL A 211 -12.56 -0.61 7.03
C VAL A 211 -13.96 -0.41 7.61
N ILE A 212 -14.23 -1.04 8.75
CA ILE A 212 -15.52 -1.00 9.42
C ILE A 212 -15.68 0.35 10.13
N PRO A 213 -16.64 1.20 9.73
CA PRO A 213 -17.02 2.41 10.44
C PRO A 213 -17.58 2.10 11.83
N ASP A 214 -17.35 3.01 12.78
CA ASP A 214 -18.09 3.05 14.03
C ASP A 214 -19.60 3.11 13.77
N GLU A 215 -20.40 2.48 14.63
CA GLU A 215 -21.87 2.49 14.60
C GLU A 215 -22.41 3.94 14.78
N ASP A 216 -22.40 4.72 13.71
CA ASP A 216 -23.03 6.04 13.69
C ASP A 216 -24.55 5.88 13.54
N ASN A 217 -25.29 6.49 14.47
CA ASN A 217 -26.77 6.57 14.60
C ASN A 217 -27.47 7.33 13.45
N GLU A 218 -26.92 7.28 12.24
CA GLU A 218 -27.56 7.86 11.06
C GLU A 218 -28.71 6.98 10.60
N THR A 219 -29.84 7.63 10.28
CA THR A 219 -30.99 7.00 9.65
C THR A 219 -30.60 6.47 8.27
N MET A 220 -30.26 5.20 8.19
CA MET A 220 -30.16 4.45 6.93
C MET A 220 -31.45 3.70 6.66
N ASP A 221 -31.69 3.44 5.38
CA ASP A 221 -32.66 2.47 4.92
C ASP A 221 -32.39 1.08 5.55
N GLU A 222 -33.46 0.35 5.90
CA GLU A 222 -33.37 -0.93 6.59
C GLU A 222 -32.63 -1.97 5.73
N LEU A 223 -32.83 -1.93 4.41
CA LEU A 223 -32.12 -2.81 3.46
C LEU A 223 -30.64 -2.45 3.38
N ALA A 224 -30.29 -1.16 3.33
CA ALA A 224 -28.89 -0.72 3.35
C ALA A 224 -28.18 -1.16 4.64
N LYS A 225 -28.87 -1.06 5.79
CA LYS A 225 -28.34 -1.57 7.07
C LYS A 225 -28.12 -3.07 7.04
N HIS A 226 -29.08 -3.84 6.54
CA HIS A 226 -28.93 -5.30 6.43
C HIS A 226 -27.75 -5.72 5.55
N ILE A 227 -27.57 -5.09 4.38
CA ILE A 227 -26.43 -5.36 3.49
C ILE A 227 -25.11 -5.01 4.19
N LEU A 228 -25.09 -3.92 4.96
CA LEU A 228 -23.91 -3.49 5.70
C LEU A 228 -23.52 -4.50 6.78
N ASP A 229 -24.49 -4.95 7.57
CA ASP A 229 -24.31 -5.94 8.63
C ASP A 229 -23.77 -7.26 8.05
N GLU A 230 -24.37 -7.74 6.95
CA GLU A 230 -23.88 -8.94 6.24
C GLU A 230 -22.47 -8.76 5.67
N THR A 231 -22.17 -7.57 5.13
CA THR A 231 -20.82 -7.25 4.67
C THR A 231 -19.82 -7.33 5.83
N TYR A 232 -20.16 -6.78 7.00
CA TYR A 232 -19.27 -6.80 8.16
C TYR A 232 -19.09 -8.19 8.75
N ASP A 233 -20.15 -8.99 8.82
CA ASP A 233 -20.06 -10.41 9.20
C ASP A 233 -19.09 -11.18 8.29
N LEU A 234 -19.12 -10.90 6.98
CA LEU A 234 -18.19 -11.48 6.01
C LEU A 234 -16.75 -10.97 6.20
N LEU A 235 -16.54 -9.68 6.46
CA LEU A 235 -15.22 -9.10 6.71
C LEU A 235 -14.61 -9.62 8.03
N GLU A 236 -15.42 -9.90 9.03
CA GLU A 236 -14.98 -10.49 10.30
C GLU A 236 -14.80 -12.01 10.23
N SER A 237 -15.16 -12.64 9.11
CA SER A 237 -15.09 -14.09 8.97
C SER A 237 -13.66 -14.65 8.94
N PRO A 238 -13.46 -15.91 9.39
CA PRO A 238 -12.17 -16.60 9.25
C PRO A 238 -11.72 -16.79 7.79
N THR A 239 -12.69 -16.84 6.86
CA THR A 239 -12.42 -16.95 5.42
C THR A 239 -11.80 -15.66 4.91
N PHE A 240 -12.34 -14.50 5.30
CA PHE A 240 -11.74 -13.20 4.99
C PHE A 240 -10.34 -13.08 5.60
N ALA A 241 -10.16 -13.41 6.88
CA ALA A 241 -8.85 -13.34 7.53
C ALA A 241 -7.79 -14.23 6.84
N ARG A 242 -8.19 -15.41 6.33
CA ARG A 242 -7.31 -16.29 5.53
C ARG A 242 -6.98 -15.68 4.16
N ALA A 243 -7.97 -15.14 3.46
CA ALA A 243 -7.77 -14.46 2.19
C ALA A 243 -6.84 -13.27 2.33
N GLU A 244 -7.07 -12.43 3.34
CA GLU A 244 -6.24 -11.26 3.65
C GLU A 244 -4.79 -11.64 3.91
N ARG A 245 -4.53 -12.62 4.80
CA ARG A 245 -3.17 -13.07 5.09
C ARG A 245 -2.45 -13.55 3.82
N THR A 246 -3.12 -14.36 3.01
CA THR A 246 -2.54 -14.91 1.76
C THR A 246 -2.24 -13.79 0.75
N CYS A 247 -3.16 -12.84 0.60
CA CYS A 247 -2.99 -11.67 -0.26
C CYS A 247 -1.82 -10.78 0.18
N LEU A 248 -1.68 -10.56 1.49
CA LEU A 248 -0.58 -9.79 2.05
C LEU A 248 0.76 -10.52 1.89
N ASP A 249 0.81 -11.82 2.17
CA ASP A 249 2.02 -12.63 1.96
C ASP A 249 2.48 -12.59 0.50
N ALA A 250 1.55 -12.78 -0.44
CA ALA A 250 1.85 -12.69 -1.87
C ALA A 250 2.30 -11.28 -2.27
N THR A 251 1.63 -10.24 -1.75
CA THR A 251 1.98 -8.84 -2.03
C THR A 251 3.37 -8.50 -1.52
N PHE A 252 3.71 -8.84 -0.27
CA PHE A 252 5.01 -8.51 0.29
C PHE A 252 6.15 -9.34 -0.31
N ALA A 253 5.89 -10.59 -0.70
CA ALA A 253 6.85 -11.41 -1.45
C ALA A 253 7.15 -10.77 -2.82
N GLN A 254 6.12 -10.41 -3.58
CA GLN A 254 6.27 -9.73 -4.86
C GLN A 254 6.91 -8.35 -4.71
N LEU A 255 6.59 -7.62 -3.64
CA LEU A 255 7.17 -6.30 -3.34
C LEU A 255 8.67 -6.40 -3.03
N ARG A 256 9.10 -7.47 -2.36
CA ARG A 256 10.52 -7.77 -2.18
C ARG A 256 11.17 -8.01 -3.52
N ASP A 257 10.69 -9.00 -4.27
CA ASP A 257 11.37 -9.53 -5.45
C ASP A 257 11.40 -8.50 -6.61
N GLU A 258 10.26 -7.85 -6.88
CA GLU A 258 10.14 -6.86 -7.96
C GLU A 258 10.44 -5.43 -7.52
N GLY A 259 10.26 -5.12 -6.24
CA GLY A 259 10.23 -3.76 -5.73
C GLY A 259 11.53 -3.27 -5.14
N TYR A 260 12.23 -4.05 -4.30
CA TYR A 260 13.47 -3.57 -3.65
C TYR A 260 14.65 -4.54 -3.67
N ALA A 261 14.47 -5.83 -3.97
CA ALA A 261 15.57 -6.79 -4.13
C ALA A 261 16.51 -6.39 -5.26
N LYS A 262 15.97 -5.84 -6.36
CA LYS A 262 16.74 -5.34 -7.52
C LYS A 262 17.78 -4.26 -7.18
N LEU A 263 17.64 -3.57 -6.04
CA LEU A 263 18.63 -2.60 -5.58
C LEU A 263 19.94 -3.28 -5.14
N PHE A 264 19.83 -4.52 -4.66
CA PHE A 264 20.93 -5.30 -4.09
C PHE A 264 21.50 -6.33 -5.07
N SER A 265 20.84 -6.54 -6.21
CA SER A 265 21.35 -7.38 -7.29
C SER A 265 22.25 -6.56 -8.22
N SER A 266 23.57 -6.76 -8.17
CA SER A 266 24.46 -6.23 -9.20
C SER A 266 24.24 -6.96 -10.54
N PRO A 267 24.23 -6.27 -11.69
CA PRO A 267 24.31 -6.92 -13.00
C PRO A 267 25.76 -7.41 -13.22
N THR A 268 26.14 -8.52 -12.61
CA THR A 268 27.43 -9.18 -12.86
C THR A 268 27.39 -9.88 -14.22
N ILE A 269 27.79 -9.16 -15.27
CA ILE A 269 28.02 -9.77 -16.60
C ILE A 269 29.49 -10.23 -16.78
N ASN A 270 30.46 -9.88 -15.94
CA ASN A 270 31.88 -10.17 -16.24
C ASN A 270 32.83 -10.53 -15.07
N ASP A 271 32.37 -10.89 -13.88
CA ASP A 271 33.32 -11.30 -12.83
C ASP A 271 33.55 -12.83 -12.84
N PRO A 272 34.81 -13.29 -12.87
CA PRO A 272 35.13 -14.72 -12.76
C PRO A 272 34.69 -15.27 -11.40
N PRO A 273 34.41 -16.59 -11.30
CA PRO A 273 33.91 -17.21 -10.09
C PRO A 273 34.99 -17.15 -9.01
N THR A 274 34.92 -16.14 -8.15
CA THR A 274 35.82 -16.01 -7.01
C THR A 274 35.18 -16.78 -5.87
N ASN A 275 35.80 -17.91 -5.53
CA ASN A 275 35.49 -18.81 -4.42
C ASN A 275 34.55 -18.26 -3.33
N GLY A 276 33.28 -18.68 -3.37
CA GLY A 276 32.53 -19.16 -2.21
C GLY A 276 32.30 -18.24 -1.00
N ILE A 277 32.43 -16.92 -1.13
CA ILE A 277 31.97 -15.98 -0.11
C ILE A 277 30.94 -15.06 -0.76
N GLU A 278 29.66 -15.37 -0.58
CA GLU A 278 28.56 -14.44 -0.87
C GLU A 278 28.72 -13.23 0.06
N THR A 279 29.46 -12.21 -0.38
CA THR A 279 29.46 -10.92 0.29
C THR A 279 28.07 -10.34 0.14
N LYS A 280 27.27 -10.34 1.21
CA LYS A 280 25.97 -9.66 1.28
C LYS A 280 26.18 -8.22 0.80
N GLU A 281 25.63 -7.89 -0.36
CA GLU A 281 25.76 -6.53 -0.91
C GLU A 281 24.96 -5.56 -0.02
N SER A 282 25.66 -4.83 0.85
CA SER A 282 25.06 -3.72 1.59
C SER A 282 25.09 -2.46 0.74
N LYS A 283 24.04 -1.63 0.83
CA LYS A 283 23.94 -0.34 0.15
C LYS A 283 23.73 0.77 1.19
N PRO A 284 24.19 2.01 0.91
CA PRO A 284 23.93 3.15 1.78
C PRO A 284 22.43 3.34 2.04
N LEU A 285 22.07 3.59 3.30
CA LEU A 285 20.68 3.68 3.75
C LEU A 285 19.89 4.75 2.99
N ALA A 286 20.53 5.88 2.67
CA ALA A 286 19.92 6.94 1.85
C ALA A 286 19.42 6.42 0.49
N ASN A 287 20.20 5.54 -0.16
CA ASN A 287 19.82 4.93 -1.44
C ASN A 287 18.68 3.94 -1.27
N VAL A 288 18.72 3.13 -0.21
CA VAL A 288 17.66 2.18 0.14
C VAL A 288 16.33 2.90 0.36
N ILE A 289 16.31 3.92 1.22
CA ILE A 289 15.10 4.70 1.53
C ILE A 289 14.53 5.35 0.26
N THR A 290 15.40 6.00 -0.54
CA THR A 290 15.00 6.63 -1.80
C THR A 290 14.42 5.60 -2.78
N HIS A 291 14.94 4.38 -2.79
CA HIS A 291 14.42 3.29 -3.61
C HIS A 291 13.06 2.81 -3.11
N LEU A 292 12.89 2.59 -1.80
CA LEU A 292 11.61 2.17 -1.20
C LEU A 292 10.50 3.19 -1.50
N GLN A 293 10.82 4.48 -1.43
CA GLN A 293 9.89 5.55 -1.79
C GLN A 293 9.43 5.46 -3.26
N LYS A 294 10.35 5.16 -4.19
CA LYS A 294 10.04 5.00 -5.62
C LYS A 294 9.28 3.70 -5.88
N ALA A 295 9.66 2.61 -5.22
CA ALA A 295 9.03 1.31 -5.33
C ALA A 295 7.55 1.40 -4.93
N ALA A 296 7.21 2.05 -3.82
CA ALA A 296 5.82 2.25 -3.41
C ALA A 296 4.93 2.85 -4.53
N VAL A 297 5.48 3.77 -5.34
CA VAL A 297 4.75 4.41 -6.43
C VAL A 297 4.74 3.56 -7.70
N ALA A 298 5.90 3.02 -8.06
CA ALA A 298 6.09 2.27 -9.29
C ALA A 298 5.31 0.94 -9.28
N THR A 299 5.20 0.33 -8.12
CA THR A 299 4.63 -1.00 -7.93
C THR A 299 3.11 -1.00 -7.96
N PHE A 300 2.46 -0.03 -7.30
CA PHE A 300 1.01 -0.03 -7.11
C PHE A 300 0.24 0.94 -8.03
N PHE A 301 0.91 1.92 -8.65
CA PHE A 301 0.23 3.05 -9.29
C PHE A 301 0.76 3.46 -10.67
N LYS A 302 1.62 2.67 -11.33
CA LYS A 302 2.26 3.08 -12.59
C LYS A 302 1.59 2.45 -13.82
N PRO A 303 0.97 3.22 -14.74
CA PRO A 303 0.54 2.77 -16.08
C PRO A 303 1.68 2.02 -16.81
N PRO A 304 1.45 0.92 -17.57
CA PRO A 304 2.51 0.29 -18.34
C PRO A 304 3.08 1.32 -19.31
N SER A 305 4.38 1.23 -19.53
CA SER A 305 5.07 2.18 -20.40
C SER A 305 4.63 1.96 -21.84
N LYS A 306 4.20 3.04 -22.52
CA LYS A 306 3.83 3.14 -23.95
C LYS A 306 4.89 2.62 -24.96
N LYS A 307 5.98 2.00 -24.54
CA LYS A 307 7.05 1.55 -25.44
C LYS A 307 6.85 0.16 -26.03
N ASP A 308 5.99 -0.68 -25.44
CA ASP A 308 5.85 -2.08 -25.88
C ASP A 308 4.63 -2.35 -26.80
N GLU A 309 3.77 -1.35 -27.06
CA GLU A 309 2.57 -1.50 -27.92
C GLU A 309 2.69 -0.89 -29.33
N ILE A 310 3.77 -0.15 -29.64
CA ILE A 310 3.89 0.59 -30.91
C ILE A 310 4.19 -0.33 -32.13
N GLU A 311 4.50 -1.61 -31.92
CA GLU A 311 4.81 -2.52 -33.04
C GLU A 311 3.65 -3.43 -33.50
N SER A 312 2.50 -3.45 -32.80
CA SER A 312 1.55 -4.56 -32.98
C SER A 312 0.24 -4.26 -33.74
N TRP A 313 -0.20 -3.01 -33.91
CA TRP A 313 -1.50 -2.77 -34.57
C TRP A 313 -1.46 -1.66 -35.62
N GLY A 314 -1.08 -2.07 -36.83
CA GLY A 314 -1.34 -1.35 -38.05
C GLY A 314 -2.83 -1.41 -38.41
N GLY A 315 -3.51 -0.27 -38.27
CA GLY A 315 -4.65 0.10 -39.12
C GLY A 315 -6.04 -0.33 -38.66
N VAL A 316 -6.97 0.62 -38.86
CA VAL A 316 -8.43 0.44 -39.01
C VAL A 316 -9.26 0.42 -37.71
N LEU A 317 -9.23 1.52 -36.96
CA LEU A 317 -10.43 2.36 -36.69
C LEU A 317 -10.01 3.55 -35.82
N GLY A 318 -9.91 4.72 -36.46
CA GLY A 318 -9.97 5.99 -35.75
C GLY A 318 -11.43 6.27 -35.39
N MET A 319 -11.64 6.72 -34.15
CA MET A 319 -12.78 7.44 -33.55
C MET A 319 -13.08 6.88 -32.14
N MET A 320 -12.15 7.12 -31.21
CA MET A 320 -12.37 7.29 -29.77
C MET A 320 -11.02 7.74 -29.19
N GLU A 321 -10.84 9.05 -28.99
CA GLU A 321 -9.68 9.61 -28.30
C GLU A 321 -9.87 9.44 -26.79
N GLU A 322 -9.63 8.23 -26.32
CA GLU A 322 -8.89 7.94 -25.09
C GLU A 322 -8.75 6.42 -24.96
N PRO A 323 -7.54 5.85 -25.11
CA PRO A 323 -7.34 4.43 -24.88
C PRO A 323 -7.52 4.15 -23.39
N LEU A 324 -8.43 3.22 -23.08
CA LEU A 324 -8.50 2.57 -21.77
C LEU A 324 -7.09 2.13 -21.33
N PRO A 325 -6.71 2.30 -20.05
CA PRO A 325 -5.38 1.97 -19.59
C PRO A 325 -5.09 0.47 -19.82
N SER A 326 -4.16 0.15 -20.73
CA SER A 326 -3.54 -1.17 -20.78
C SER A 326 -2.88 -1.43 -19.41
N ALA A 327 -2.91 -2.68 -18.93
CA ALA A 327 -2.85 -3.04 -17.51
C ALA A 327 -1.61 -2.55 -16.71
N PRO A 328 -1.78 -1.82 -15.59
CA PRO A 328 -0.69 -1.33 -14.72
C PRO A 328 -0.72 -1.76 -13.26
N ASN A 329 -0.92 -3.03 -12.99
CA ASN A 329 -0.69 -3.55 -11.65
C ASN A 329 -0.55 -5.06 -11.75
N VAL A 330 0.68 -5.59 -11.73
CA VAL A 330 0.91 -7.05 -11.74
C VAL A 330 0.31 -7.75 -10.52
N TYR A 331 -0.03 -6.98 -9.47
CA TYR A 331 -0.61 -7.51 -8.24
C TYR A 331 -2.08 -7.85 -8.40
N LEU A 332 -2.87 -7.09 -9.16
CA LEU A 332 -4.32 -7.38 -9.27
C LEU A 332 -4.59 -8.75 -9.91
N PRO A 333 -3.98 -9.12 -11.07
CA PRO A 333 -4.13 -10.46 -11.62
C PRO A 333 -3.56 -11.56 -10.72
N MET A 334 -2.47 -11.27 -10.00
CA MET A 334 -1.87 -12.21 -9.05
C MET A 334 -2.82 -12.49 -7.87
N LEU A 335 -3.39 -11.44 -7.28
CA LEU A 335 -4.30 -11.53 -6.15
C LEU A 335 -5.62 -12.23 -6.53
N GLU A 336 -6.15 -11.95 -7.72
CA GLU A 336 -7.38 -12.57 -8.23
C GLU A 336 -7.25 -14.10 -8.39
N GLN A 337 -6.04 -14.60 -8.67
CA GLN A 337 -5.78 -16.02 -8.88
C GLN A 337 -5.54 -16.80 -7.58
N LEU A 338 -5.47 -16.12 -6.43
CA LEU A 338 -5.25 -16.79 -5.15
C LEU A 338 -6.48 -17.63 -4.76
N HIS A 339 -6.24 -18.90 -4.42
CA HIS A 339 -7.31 -19.83 -4.06
C HIS A 339 -8.19 -19.32 -2.91
N SER A 340 -7.59 -18.68 -1.90
CA SER A 340 -8.32 -18.10 -0.77
C SER A 340 -9.24 -16.94 -1.17
N VAL A 341 -8.90 -16.19 -2.22
CA VAL A 341 -9.73 -15.10 -2.76
C VAL A 341 -10.89 -15.66 -3.55
N LEU A 342 -10.65 -16.72 -4.34
CA LEU A 342 -11.71 -17.43 -5.06
C LEU A 342 -12.70 -18.10 -4.08
N GLU A 343 -12.18 -18.70 -3.01
CA GLU A 343 -12.99 -19.28 -1.93
C GLU A 343 -13.82 -18.20 -1.23
N LEU A 344 -13.22 -17.06 -0.88
CA LEU A 344 -13.95 -15.92 -0.31
C LEU A 344 -15.06 -15.46 -1.25
N GLY A 345 -14.76 -15.31 -2.55
CA GLY A 345 -15.74 -14.91 -3.55
C GLY A 345 -16.91 -15.89 -3.66
N ALA A 346 -16.65 -17.20 -3.58
CA ALA A 346 -17.70 -18.22 -3.59
C ALA A 346 -18.59 -18.12 -2.34
N VAL A 347 -17.99 -17.98 -1.15
CA VAL A 347 -18.74 -17.83 0.12
C VAL A 347 -19.60 -16.58 0.14
N CYS A 348 -19.14 -15.48 -0.48
CA CYS A 348 -19.93 -14.25 -0.59
C CYS A 348 -21.04 -14.34 -1.65
N PHE A 349 -20.93 -15.25 -2.60
CA PHE A 349 -21.90 -15.41 -3.69
C PHE A 349 -23.05 -16.34 -3.30
N ASP A 350 -22.75 -17.40 -2.55
CA ASP A 350 -23.71 -18.34 -1.95
C ASP A 350 -24.69 -17.66 -0.98
#